data_AF-A0A7C0ZB60-F1
#
_entry.id   AF-A0A7C0ZB60-F1
#
_cell.length_a   1.000
_cell.length_b   1.000
_cell.length_c   1.000
_cell.angle_alpha   90.00
_cell.angle_beta   90.00
_cell.angle_gamma   90.00
#
_symmetry.space_group_name_H-M   'P 1'
#
loop_
_entity.id
_entity.type
_entity.pdbx_description
1 polymer ?
#
loop_
_entity_poly.entity_id
_entity_poly.type
_entity_poly.pdbx_seq_one_letter_code
_entity_poly.pdbx_strand_id
1 'polypeptide(L)'
;MERSEWKDRIPPEIISFFEAFPGQSLLVKGRPGTGKTILALEILRAICEKGNGLYISTRMEPRRLYVTSPWIRDFIPERNIINATQSKVRRSLGLEAHHPGRTRPIDYNTILQFFRVIYEEAEDMDNPMIIFDSWDGVLSHLNMEAEAAALT
;
A
#
# COMPACT_ATOMS: atom_id res chain seq x y z
N MET A 1 15.35 21.49 -2.32
CA MET A 1 14.13 21.69 -1.52
C MET A 1 14.29 20.82 -0.28
N GLU A 2 14.31 21.44 0.88
CA GLU A 2 14.58 20.76 2.17
C GLU A 2 13.33 20.04 2.68
N ARG A 3 13.47 19.01 3.54
CA ARG A 3 12.34 18.23 4.08
C ARG A 3 11.33 19.09 4.86
N SER A 4 11.81 20.14 5.51
CA SER A 4 10.98 21.13 6.24
C SER A 4 9.90 21.74 5.34
N GLU A 5 10.28 22.16 4.13
CA GLU A 5 9.37 22.81 3.18
C GLU A 5 8.24 21.88 2.67
N TRP A 6 8.43 20.57 2.74
CA TRP A 6 7.40 19.59 2.39
C TRP A 6 6.42 19.33 3.54
N LYS A 7 6.91 19.33 4.79
CA LYS A 7 6.03 19.22 5.97
C LYS A 7 5.04 20.38 6.02
N ASP A 8 5.44 21.59 5.62
CA ASP A 8 4.58 22.77 5.58
C ASP A 8 3.40 22.67 4.59
N ARG A 9 3.44 21.71 3.65
CA ARG A 9 2.36 21.46 2.67
C ARG A 9 1.33 20.45 3.16
N ILE A 10 1.62 19.75 4.25
CA ILE A 10 0.74 18.75 4.84
C ILE A 10 0.03 19.39 6.04
N PRO A 11 -1.28 19.19 6.21
CA PRO A 11 -1.98 19.62 7.42
C PRO A 11 -1.22 19.16 8.68
N PRO A 12 -0.94 20.07 9.64
CA PRO A 12 -0.13 19.76 10.80
C PRO A 12 -0.73 18.62 11.63
N GLU A 13 -2.05 18.44 11.62
CA GLU A 13 -2.74 17.34 12.29
C GLU A 13 -2.31 15.96 11.74
N ILE A 14 -2.03 15.86 10.44
CA ILE A 14 -1.54 14.63 9.82
C ILE A 14 -0.08 14.38 10.21
N ILE A 15 0.75 15.42 10.28
CA ILE A 15 2.13 15.31 10.76
C ILE A 15 2.14 14.82 12.21
N SER A 16 1.37 15.49 13.07
CA SER A 16 1.26 15.14 14.50
C SER A 16 0.72 13.73 14.72
N PHE A 17 -0.20 13.26 13.87
CA PHE A 17 -0.68 11.87 13.90
C PHE A 17 0.48 10.89 13.76
N PHE A 18 1.28 10.99 12.69
CA PHE A 18 2.40 10.06 12.47
C PHE A 18 3.56 10.23 13.48
N GLU A 19 3.74 11.41 14.06
CA GLU A 19 4.77 11.66 15.08
C GLU A 19 4.36 11.21 16.49
N ALA A 20 3.06 11.01 16.76
CA ALA A 20 2.57 10.66 18.09
C ALA A 20 3.02 9.27 18.54
N PHE A 21 2.91 8.26 17.66
CA PHE A 21 3.29 6.87 17.96
C PHE A 21 3.74 6.12 16.69
N PRO A 22 4.66 5.16 16.77
CA PRO A 22 4.96 4.27 15.66
C PRO A 22 3.76 3.37 15.33
N GLY A 23 3.66 2.92 14.07
CA GLY A 23 2.63 1.97 13.64
C GLY A 23 1.22 2.56 13.44
N GLN A 24 1.09 3.88 13.42
CA GLN A 24 -0.20 4.54 13.13
C GLN A 24 -0.70 4.22 11.72
N SER A 25 -2.02 4.01 11.58
CA SER A 25 -2.67 3.73 10.29
C SER A 25 -3.68 4.82 9.94
N LEU A 26 -3.47 5.51 8.82
CA LEU A 26 -4.35 6.57 8.33
C LEU A 26 -5.22 6.06 7.16
N LEU A 27 -6.54 6.09 7.33
CA LEU A 27 -7.49 5.73 6.28
C LEU A 27 -7.98 6.96 5.51
N VAL A 28 -7.62 7.05 4.23
CA VAL A 28 -8.06 8.15 3.34
C VAL A 28 -9.22 7.68 2.45
N LYS A 29 -10.44 8.17 2.73
CA LYS A 29 -11.64 7.89 1.93
C LYS A 29 -12.10 9.11 1.12
N GLY A 30 -12.73 8.85 -0.02
CA GLY A 30 -13.21 9.92 -0.91
C GLY A 30 -13.59 9.39 -2.30
N ARG A 31 -14.39 10.16 -3.04
CA ARG A 31 -14.85 9.80 -4.39
C ARG A 31 -13.67 9.60 -5.36
N PRO A 32 -13.85 8.86 -6.47
CA PRO A 32 -12.83 8.78 -7.53
C PRO A 32 -12.39 10.18 -7.98
N GLY A 33 -11.09 10.36 -8.26
CA GLY A 33 -10.54 11.63 -8.74
C GLY A 33 -10.30 12.72 -7.68
N THR A 34 -10.65 12.52 -6.40
CA THR A 34 -10.44 13.55 -5.35
C THR A 34 -9.00 13.66 -4.82
N GLY A 35 -8.01 13.08 -5.50
CA GLY A 35 -6.60 13.23 -5.13
C GLY A 35 -6.07 12.35 -4.00
N LYS A 36 -6.79 11.30 -3.57
CA LYS A 36 -6.37 10.40 -2.46
C LYS A 36 -4.96 9.83 -2.62
N THR A 37 -4.65 9.28 -3.80
CA THR A 37 -3.32 8.73 -4.12
C THR A 37 -2.25 9.81 -4.06
N ILE A 38 -2.55 11.00 -4.58
CA ILE A 38 -1.62 12.14 -4.52
C ILE A 38 -1.38 12.56 -3.08
N LEU A 39 -2.44 12.66 -2.26
CA LEU A 39 -2.31 12.96 -0.83
C LEU A 39 -1.43 11.93 -0.11
N ALA A 40 -1.65 10.64 -0.34
CA ALA A 40 -0.84 9.59 0.28
C ALA A 40 0.65 9.70 -0.12
N LEU A 41 0.94 9.97 -1.39
CA LEU A 41 2.31 10.14 -1.88
C LEU A 41 2.98 11.42 -1.34
N GLU A 42 2.23 12.53 -1.20
CA GLU A 42 2.73 13.77 -0.60
C GLU A 42 3.02 13.61 0.90
N ILE A 43 2.16 12.89 1.63
CA ILE A 43 2.41 12.53 3.04
C ILE A 43 3.70 11.70 3.15
N LEU A 44 3.86 10.67 2.30
CA LEU A 44 5.06 9.85 2.29
C LEU A 44 6.30 10.70 1.99
N ARG A 45 6.23 11.59 1.00
CA ARG A 45 7.33 12.49 0.67
C ARG A 45 7.72 13.41 1.83
N ALA A 46 6.75 13.92 2.59
CA ALA A 46 6.99 14.86 3.67
C ALA A 46 7.56 14.19 4.93
N ILE A 47 7.07 12.99 5.25
CA ILE A 47 7.32 12.35 6.55
C ILE A 47 8.30 11.18 6.43
N CYS A 48 8.23 10.37 5.37
CA CYS A 48 9.05 9.19 5.22
C CYS A 48 10.47 9.54 4.77
N GLU A 49 11.44 8.81 5.31
CA GLU A 49 12.83 8.92 4.87
C GLU A 49 13.05 8.20 3.54
N LYS A 50 14.02 8.70 2.76
CA LYS A 50 14.28 8.18 1.43
C LYS A 50 14.63 6.69 1.51
N GLY A 51 13.90 5.86 0.76
CA GLY A 51 14.10 4.42 0.72
C GLY A 51 13.30 3.62 1.76
N ASN A 52 12.66 4.28 2.73
CA ASN A 52 11.79 3.65 3.74
C ASN A 52 10.30 3.66 3.35
N GLY A 53 9.96 4.08 2.13
CA GLY A 53 8.58 4.10 1.64
C GLY A 53 8.28 2.86 0.81
N LEU A 54 7.20 2.14 1.14
CA LEU A 54 6.68 0.99 0.41
C LEU A 54 5.30 1.31 -0.16
N TYR A 55 5.12 1.18 -1.48
CA TYR A 55 3.83 1.42 -2.14
C TYR A 55 3.26 0.10 -2.67
N ILE A 56 2.11 -0.29 -2.15
CA ILE A 56 1.42 -1.52 -2.51
C ILE A 56 0.23 -1.13 -3.38
N SER A 57 0.28 -1.48 -4.67
CA SER A 57 -0.81 -1.24 -5.61
C SER A 57 -1.60 -2.50 -5.90
N THR A 58 -2.92 -2.36 -6.01
CA THR A 58 -3.83 -3.44 -6.43
C THR A 58 -4.46 -3.19 -7.80
N ARG A 59 -4.09 -2.09 -8.47
CA ARG A 59 -4.73 -1.67 -9.72
C ARG A 59 -3.74 -1.17 -10.76
N MET A 60 -2.48 -0.93 -10.39
CA MET A 60 -1.50 -0.33 -11.28
C MET A 60 -0.15 -1.02 -11.20
N GLU A 61 0.42 -1.28 -12.38
CA GLU A 61 1.82 -1.64 -12.54
C GLU A 61 2.74 -0.52 -12.00
N PRO A 62 3.88 -0.85 -11.37
CA PRO A 62 4.84 0.13 -10.88
C PRO A 62 5.22 1.19 -11.92
N ARG A 63 5.39 0.75 -13.18
CA ARG A 63 5.70 1.63 -14.31
C ARG A 63 4.63 2.68 -14.57
N ARG A 64 3.35 2.37 -14.36
CA ARG A 64 2.25 3.34 -14.56
C ARG A 64 2.26 4.43 -13.50
N LEU A 65 2.60 4.08 -12.25
CA LEU A 65 2.70 5.06 -11.16
C LEU A 65 3.76 6.13 -11.49
N TYR A 66 4.90 5.72 -12.06
CA TYR A 66 5.94 6.65 -12.50
C TYR A 66 5.60 7.47 -13.74
N VAL A 67 4.64 7.02 -14.56
CA VAL A 67 4.16 7.81 -15.71
C VAL A 67 3.22 8.92 -15.22
N THR A 68 2.30 8.59 -14.31
CA THR A 68 1.33 9.56 -13.78
C THR A 68 1.95 10.51 -12.75
N SER A 69 2.95 10.03 -12.01
CA SER A 69 3.62 10.78 -10.94
C SER A 69 5.15 10.62 -11.04
N PRO A 70 5.82 11.20 -12.04
CA PRO A 70 7.26 11.00 -12.26
C PRO A 70 8.15 11.38 -11.07
N TRP A 71 7.71 12.38 -10.30
CA TRP A 71 8.37 12.93 -9.12
C TRP A 71 8.56 11.92 -7.99
N ILE A 72 7.83 10.80 -7.98
CA ILE A 72 7.98 9.79 -6.92
C ILE A 72 9.30 9.00 -7.04
N ARG A 73 9.95 9.00 -8.21
CA ARG A 73 11.25 8.34 -8.42
C ARG A 73 12.33 8.86 -7.48
N ASP A 74 12.17 10.08 -6.99
CA ASP A 74 13.16 10.74 -6.14
C ASP A 74 13.21 10.12 -4.73
N PHE A 75 12.13 9.46 -4.29
CA PHE A 75 12.00 8.96 -2.92
C PHE A 75 11.42 7.53 -2.78
N ILE A 76 10.75 6.98 -3.80
CA ILE A 76 10.33 5.56 -3.84
C ILE A 76 11.08 4.84 -4.97
N PRO A 77 12.06 3.98 -4.66
CA PRO A 77 12.74 3.17 -5.68
C PRO A 77 11.80 2.08 -6.24
N GLU A 78 12.05 1.61 -7.46
CA GLU A 78 11.15 0.67 -8.15
C GLU A 78 10.94 -0.64 -7.38
N ARG A 79 11.98 -1.10 -6.67
CA ARG A 79 11.90 -2.29 -5.81
C ARG A 79 10.88 -2.14 -4.65
N ASN A 80 10.60 -0.92 -4.22
CA ASN A 80 9.65 -0.63 -3.14
C ASN A 80 8.21 -0.42 -3.67
N ILE A 81 7.93 -0.77 -4.92
CA ILE A 81 6.58 -0.72 -5.47
C ILE A 81 6.12 -2.15 -5.74
N ILE A 82 5.20 -2.62 -4.90
CA ILE A 82 4.66 -3.98 -4.97
C ILE A 82 3.32 -3.94 -5.71
N ASN A 83 3.20 -4.71 -6.78
CA ASN A 83 1.89 -4.99 -7.37
C ASN A 83 1.27 -6.22 -6.69
N ALA A 84 0.28 -5.99 -5.82
CA ALA A 84 -0.45 -7.01 -5.08
C ALA A 84 -1.30 -7.93 -5.96
N THR A 85 -1.54 -7.57 -7.24
CA THR A 85 -2.26 -8.41 -8.21
C THR A 85 -1.37 -9.43 -8.92
N GLN A 86 -0.04 -9.24 -8.87
CA GLN A 86 0.88 -10.02 -9.69
C GLN A 86 1.20 -11.41 -9.15
N SER A 87 1.68 -12.23 -10.07
CA SER A 87 2.24 -13.57 -9.86
C SER A 87 3.30 -13.67 -8.77
N LYS A 88 4.00 -12.59 -8.36
CA LYS A 88 4.98 -12.69 -7.26
C LYS A 88 4.25 -13.00 -5.94
N VAL A 89 3.23 -12.19 -5.62
CA VAL A 89 2.37 -12.44 -4.46
C VAL A 89 1.63 -13.76 -4.64
N ARG A 90 0.98 -14.00 -5.79
CA ARG A 90 0.24 -15.27 -6.02
C ARG A 90 1.13 -16.52 -5.96
N ARG A 91 2.38 -16.46 -6.43
CA ARG A 91 3.35 -17.56 -6.39
C ARG A 91 3.88 -17.80 -4.99
N SER A 92 4.21 -16.73 -4.25
CA SER A 92 4.54 -16.83 -2.82
C SER A 92 3.37 -17.39 -1.99
N LEU A 93 2.13 -17.09 -2.41
CA LEU A 93 0.89 -17.63 -1.82
C LEU A 93 0.51 -19.03 -2.34
N GLY A 94 1.24 -19.62 -3.30
CA GLY A 94 0.91 -20.93 -3.88
C GLY A 94 -0.40 -20.98 -4.71
N LEU A 95 -0.93 -19.83 -5.10
CA LEU A 95 -2.24 -19.68 -5.78
C LEU A 95 -2.19 -19.97 -7.30
N GLU A 96 -1.03 -20.30 -7.86
CA GLU A 96 -0.83 -20.56 -9.30
C GLU A 96 -1.44 -21.90 -9.76
N ALA A 97 -1.72 -22.84 -8.85
CA ALA A 97 -2.08 -24.22 -9.19
C ALA A 97 -3.60 -24.52 -9.27
N HIS A 98 -4.48 -23.52 -9.32
CA HIS A 98 -5.92 -23.75 -9.07
C HIS A 98 -6.82 -23.55 -10.30
N HIS A 99 -7.64 -24.58 -10.55
CA HIS A 99 -8.64 -24.64 -11.61
C HIS A 99 -9.76 -23.61 -11.40
N PRO A 100 -10.27 -22.96 -12.46
CA PRO A 100 -11.40 -22.05 -12.36
C PRO A 100 -12.66 -22.86 -12.01
N GLY A 101 -13.29 -22.56 -10.87
CA GLY A 101 -14.59 -23.17 -10.50
C GLY A 101 -14.80 -23.56 -9.04
N ARG A 102 -13.83 -23.38 -8.14
CA ARG A 102 -14.02 -23.60 -6.69
C ARG A 102 -13.92 -22.29 -5.92
N THR A 103 -15.07 -21.77 -5.49
CA THR A 103 -15.17 -20.73 -4.47
C THR A 103 -14.59 -21.30 -3.17
N ARG A 104 -13.39 -20.87 -2.78
CA ARG A 104 -12.86 -21.22 -1.45
C ARG A 104 -13.42 -20.23 -0.42
N PRO A 105 -13.78 -20.69 0.79
CA PRO A 105 -13.94 -19.83 1.95
C PRO A 105 -12.68 -18.99 2.17
N ILE A 106 -12.85 -17.81 2.78
CA ILE A 106 -11.75 -16.94 3.20
C ILE A 106 -10.74 -17.79 3.99
N ASP A 107 -9.51 -17.90 3.47
CA ASP A 107 -8.44 -18.60 4.16
C ASP A 107 -7.57 -17.57 4.88
N TYR A 108 -7.70 -17.50 6.20
CA TYR A 108 -6.87 -16.66 7.08
C TYR A 108 -5.37 -16.83 6.79
N ASN A 109 -4.95 -18.01 6.34
CA ASN A 109 -3.58 -18.26 5.90
C ASN A 109 -3.18 -17.37 4.72
N THR A 110 -4.07 -17.11 3.75
CA THR A 110 -3.79 -16.25 2.60
C THR A 110 -3.50 -14.81 3.03
N ILE A 111 -4.26 -14.31 4.02
CA ILE A 111 -4.06 -12.98 4.60
C ILE A 111 -2.72 -12.91 5.34
N LEU A 112 -2.41 -13.91 6.17
CA LEU A 112 -1.13 -13.96 6.88
C LEU A 112 0.06 -14.00 5.93
N GLN A 113 -0.03 -14.81 4.88
CA GLN A 113 1.05 -14.90 3.89
C GLN A 113 1.19 -13.60 3.07
N PHE A 114 0.08 -12.89 2.81
CA PHE A 114 0.15 -11.57 2.17
C PHE A 114 0.90 -10.56 3.06
N PHE A 115 0.58 -10.50 4.35
CA PHE A 115 1.30 -9.63 5.28
C PHE A 115 2.75 -10.08 5.51
N ARG A 116 3.03 -11.37 5.44
CA ARG A 116 4.40 -11.88 5.49
C ARG A 116 5.25 -11.35 4.33
N VAL A 117 4.73 -11.37 3.11
CA VAL A 117 5.43 -10.80 1.95
C VAL A 117 5.70 -9.30 2.17
N ILE A 118 4.73 -8.55 2.69
CA ILE A 118 4.92 -7.12 2.98
C ILE A 118 5.98 -6.91 4.05
N TYR A 119 5.97 -7.73 5.10
CA TYR A 119 6.96 -7.68 6.17
C TYR A 119 8.37 -7.95 5.63
N GLU A 120 8.56 -9.01 4.83
CA GLU A 120 9.85 -9.35 4.21
C GLU A 120 10.38 -8.20 3.33
N GLU A 121 9.50 -7.51 2.60
CA GLU A 121 9.90 -6.38 1.75
C GLU A 121 10.19 -5.10 2.56
N ALA A 122 9.66 -4.99 3.79
CA ALA A 122 9.88 -3.87 4.69
C ALA A 122 10.99 -4.11 5.73
N GLU A 123 11.49 -5.35 5.86
CA GLU A 123 12.44 -5.76 6.91
C GLU A 123 13.78 -5.01 6.84
N ASP A 124 14.23 -4.66 5.62
CA ASP A 124 15.46 -3.90 5.40
C ASP A 124 15.28 -2.37 5.59
N MET A 125 14.09 -1.91 5.99
CA MET A 125 13.77 -0.50 6.22
C MET A 125 13.82 -0.15 7.72
N ASP A 126 14.36 1.02 8.07
CA ASP A 126 14.50 1.44 9.48
C ASP A 126 13.15 1.87 10.08
N ASN A 127 12.43 2.76 9.38
CA ASN A 127 11.10 3.22 9.77
C ASN A 127 10.14 3.19 8.57
N PRO A 128 9.64 2.00 8.19
CA PRO A 128 8.87 1.82 6.98
C PRO A 128 7.51 2.55 7.03
N MET A 129 7.22 3.33 6.00
CA MET A 129 5.88 3.84 5.73
C MET A 129 5.26 3.07 4.55
N ILE A 130 4.12 2.42 4.79
CA ILE A 130 3.47 1.54 3.82
C ILE A 130 2.17 2.18 3.34
N ILE A 131 2.02 2.34 2.02
CA ILE A 131 0.79 2.80 1.37
C ILE A 131 0.08 1.61 0.73
N PHE A 132 -1.20 1.42 1.04
CA PHE A 132 -2.09 0.48 0.35
C PHE A 132 -3.03 1.25 -0.60
N ASP A 133 -2.81 1.16 -1.91
CA ASP A 133 -3.63 1.82 -2.93
C ASP A 133 -4.21 0.82 -3.95
N SER A 134 -5.44 0.33 -3.77
CA SER A 134 -6.40 0.59 -2.70
C SER A 134 -6.61 -0.63 -1.79
N TRP A 135 -6.98 -0.38 -0.53
CA TRP A 135 -7.34 -1.43 0.43
C TRP A 135 -8.48 -2.33 -0.07
N ASP A 136 -9.52 -1.78 -0.68
CA ASP A 136 -10.61 -2.59 -1.27
C ASP A 136 -10.08 -3.53 -2.37
N GLY A 137 -9.10 -3.06 -3.15
CA GLY A 137 -8.43 -3.90 -4.13
C GLY A 137 -7.66 -5.04 -3.45
N VAL A 138 -7.04 -4.81 -2.28
CA VAL A 138 -6.36 -5.88 -1.52
C VAL A 138 -7.39 -6.93 -1.09
N LEU A 139 -8.50 -6.50 -0.50
CA LEU A 139 -9.56 -7.39 -0.01
C LEU A 139 -10.17 -8.26 -1.13
N SER A 140 -10.47 -7.66 -2.28
CA SER A 140 -11.02 -8.39 -3.44
C SER A 140 -10.06 -9.49 -3.92
N HIS A 141 -8.75 -9.23 -3.93
CA HIS A 141 -7.74 -10.23 -4.32
C HIS A 141 -7.54 -11.33 -3.27
N LEU A 142 -7.81 -11.03 -2.00
CA LEU A 142 -7.77 -11.98 -0.90
C LEU A 142 -9.09 -12.76 -0.74
N ASN A 143 -10.07 -12.59 -1.64
CA ASN A 143 -11.42 -13.16 -1.56
C ASN A 143 -12.16 -12.82 -0.25
N MET A 144 -11.87 -11.67 0.37
CA MET A 144 -12.41 -11.26 1.68
C MET A 144 -13.80 -10.59 1.62
N GLU A 145 -14.39 -10.42 0.43
CA GLU A 145 -15.66 -9.70 0.25
C GLU A 145 -16.88 -10.38 0.91
N ALA A 146 -16.78 -11.65 1.31
CA ALA A 146 -17.89 -12.41 1.85
C ALA A 146 -18.27 -12.07 3.31
N GLU A 147 -17.38 -11.48 4.12
CA GLU A 147 -17.68 -11.15 5.52
C GLU A 147 -18.25 -9.74 5.74
N ALA A 148 -17.85 -8.75 4.94
CA ALA A 148 -18.28 -7.37 5.13
C ALA A 148 -19.79 -7.17 4.91
N ALA A 149 -20.40 -7.98 4.04
CA ALA A 149 -21.84 -7.97 3.78
C ALA A 149 -22.66 -8.76 4.83
N ALA A 150 -22.02 -9.62 5.63
CA ALA A 150 -22.68 -10.43 6.65
C ALA A 150 -22.79 -9.71 8.02
N LEU A 151 -22.19 -8.52 8.15
CA LEU A 151 -22.15 -7.69 9.36
C LEU A 151 -22.97 -6.39 9.24
N THR A 152 -23.77 -6.25 8.18
CA THR A 152 -24.79 -5.19 7.98
C THR A 152 -26.16 -5.81 7.78
#